data_AF-G4QBC8-F1
#
_entry.id   AF-G4QBC8-F1
#
_cell.length_a   1.000
_cell.length_b   1.000
_cell.length_c   1.000
_cell.angle_alpha   90.00
_cell.angle_beta   90.00
_cell.angle_gamma   90.00
#
_symmetry.space_group_name_H-M   'P 1'
#
loop_
_entity.id
_entity.type
_entity.pdbx_description
1 polymer ?
#
loop_
_entity_poly.entity_id
_entity_poly.type
_entity_poly.pdbx_seq_one_letter_code
_entity_poly.pdbx_strand_id
1 'polypeptide(L)'
;MKDSIQSLVLIESQYIDLLQNTETFLILDLVRGSINKVLHLSIDEKDISLILNNEYQIIKNDFEKHANTKIMKSSLKEALFDLKIINENLNCVKNKSDYKIVNEAYQKPKNRKNGLPYDEARQSIASHKSRLENLLKSKSSKSEKIILKSRINGIEVIHDMYKILQSKALD
;
A
#
# COMPACT_ATOMS: atom_id res chain seq x y z
N MET A 1 19.74 6.89 -13.48
CA MET A 1 19.14 5.84 -12.64
C MET A 1 17.78 6.34 -12.19
N LYS A 2 16.67 5.63 -12.44
CA LYS A 2 15.41 5.90 -11.72
C LYS A 2 15.68 5.44 -10.29
N ASP A 3 15.71 6.34 -9.31
CA ASP A 3 15.92 5.95 -7.92
C ASP A 3 14.81 5.01 -7.47
N SER A 4 15.19 3.88 -6.87
CA SER A 4 14.22 2.92 -6.36
C SER A 4 13.54 3.46 -5.10
N ILE A 5 12.27 3.09 -4.87
CA ILE A 5 11.55 3.48 -3.66
C ILE A 5 12.32 3.08 -2.38
N GLN A 6 12.99 1.92 -2.40
CA GLN A 6 13.77 1.40 -1.28
C GLN A 6 14.96 2.32 -0.94
N SER A 7 15.65 2.81 -1.97
CA SER A 7 16.75 3.76 -1.80
C SER A 7 16.24 5.08 -1.23
N LEU A 8 15.13 5.59 -1.75
CA LEU A 8 14.56 6.86 -1.33
C LEU A 8 14.06 6.84 0.12
N VAL A 9 13.36 5.79 0.56
CA VAL A 9 12.88 5.70 1.96
C VAL A 9 14.03 5.52 2.95
N LEU A 10 15.11 4.85 2.55
CA LEU A 10 16.31 4.73 3.38
C LEU A 10 16.98 6.09 3.57
N ILE A 11 17.11 6.86 2.48
CA ILE A 11 17.65 8.23 2.52
C ILE A 11 16.74 9.12 3.37
N GLU A 12 15.41 9.00 3.21
CA GLU A 12 14.45 9.76 4.02
C GLU A 12 14.68 9.53 5.52
N SER A 13 14.78 8.28 5.95
CA SER A 13 15.03 7.95 7.37
C SER A 13 16.33 8.55 7.90
N GLN A 14 17.41 8.52 7.10
CA GLN A 14 18.68 9.13 7.49
C GLN A 14 18.54 10.64 7.74
N TYR A 15 17.80 11.35 6.90
CA TYR A 15 17.58 12.79 7.08
C TYR A 15 16.60 13.11 8.21
N ILE A 16 15.63 12.23 8.50
CA ILE A 16 14.75 12.36 9.67
C ILE A 16 15.59 12.32 10.97
N ASP A 17 16.56 11.41 11.07
CA ASP A 17 17.44 11.29 12.24
C ASP A 17 18.38 12.52 12.41
N LEU A 18 18.62 13.26 11.32
CA LEU A 18 19.50 14.44 11.26
C LEU A 18 18.72 15.77 11.27
N LEU A 19 17.43 15.76 11.61
CA LEU A 19 16.60 16.97 11.69
C LEU A 19 17.08 17.93 12.78
N GLN A 20 18.04 18.79 12.43
CA GLN A 20 18.67 19.76 13.32
C GLN A 20 18.63 21.18 12.76
N ASN A 21 18.48 21.37 11.44
CA ASN A 21 18.56 22.68 10.79
C ASN A 21 17.66 22.78 9.54
N THR A 22 17.61 23.98 8.95
CA THR A 22 16.81 24.27 7.76
C THR A 22 17.29 23.51 6.53
N GLU A 23 18.59 23.23 6.40
CA GLU A 23 19.16 22.51 5.26
C GLU A 23 18.69 21.05 5.24
N THR A 24 18.74 20.35 6.37
CA THR A 24 18.24 18.96 6.46
C THR A 24 16.74 18.88 6.23
N PHE A 25 15.97 19.89 6.64
CA PHE A 25 14.55 20.00 6.30
C PHE A 25 14.31 20.13 4.79
N LEU A 26 15.08 20.96 4.08
CA LEU A 26 14.95 21.13 2.63
C LEU A 26 15.29 19.85 1.87
N ILE A 27 16.34 19.14 2.28
CA ILE A 27 16.70 17.87 1.68
C ILE A 27 15.62 16.82 1.93
N LEU A 28 15.06 16.76 3.13
CA LEU A 28 13.96 15.85 3.46
C LEU A 28 12.74 16.11 2.56
N ASP A 29 12.38 17.37 2.33
CA ASP A 29 11.25 17.73 1.44
C ASP A 29 11.53 17.31 -0.02
N LEU A 30 12.76 17.47 -0.50
CA LEU A 30 13.17 17.01 -1.83
C LEU A 30 13.08 15.49 -1.97
N VAL A 31 13.58 14.73 -0.99
CA VAL A 31 13.50 13.26 -0.97
C VAL A 31 12.05 12.81 -0.98
N ARG A 32 11.20 13.45 -0.17
CA ARG A 32 9.75 13.19 -0.14
C ARG A 32 9.06 13.52 -1.46
N GLY A 33 9.49 14.57 -2.14
CA GLY A 33 9.05 14.88 -3.51
C GLY A 33 9.38 13.74 -4.49
N SER A 34 10.59 13.19 -4.40
CA SER A 34 11.01 12.03 -5.22
C SER A 34 10.23 10.76 -4.90
N ILE A 35 9.99 10.46 -3.61
CA ILE A 35 9.11 9.35 -3.18
C ILE A 35 7.74 9.50 -3.81
N ASN A 36 7.14 10.69 -3.68
CA ASN A 36 5.81 10.96 -4.23
C ASN A 36 5.77 10.75 -5.76
N LYS A 37 6.81 11.19 -6.47
CA LYS A 37 6.93 11.00 -7.92
C LYS A 37 6.98 9.52 -8.30
N VAL A 38 7.76 8.70 -7.58
CA VAL A 38 7.84 7.25 -7.84
C VAL A 38 6.48 6.58 -7.60
N LEU A 39 5.76 6.97 -6.55
CA LEU A 39 4.41 6.47 -6.30
C LEU A 39 3.46 6.81 -7.46
N HIS A 40 3.42 8.08 -7.89
CA HIS A 40 2.57 8.50 -9.00
C HIS A 40 2.86 7.75 -10.30
N LEU A 41 4.13 7.54 -10.65
CA LEU A 41 4.49 6.77 -11.85
C LEU A 41 3.87 5.37 -11.82
N SER A 42 3.99 4.64 -10.71
CA SER A 42 3.40 3.30 -10.57
C SER A 42 1.87 3.30 -10.62
N ILE A 43 1.25 4.36 -10.11
CA ILE A 43 -0.21 4.55 -10.08
C ILE A 43 -0.74 4.87 -11.48
N ASP A 44 -0.10 5.81 -12.19
CA ASP A 44 -0.49 6.24 -13.53
C ASP A 44 -0.34 5.10 -14.54
N GLU A 45 0.72 4.29 -14.39
CA GLU A 45 0.94 3.06 -15.18
C GLU A 45 0.00 1.91 -14.78
N LYS A 46 -0.74 2.05 -13.66
CA LYS A 46 -1.59 1.00 -13.06
C LYS A 46 -0.85 -0.32 -12.83
N ASP A 47 0.45 -0.24 -12.55
CA ASP A 47 1.27 -1.42 -12.24
C ASP A 47 1.03 -1.85 -10.79
N ILE A 48 0.04 -2.73 -10.61
CA ILE A 48 -0.35 -3.29 -9.30
C ILE A 48 0.86 -3.86 -8.54
N SER A 49 1.75 -4.57 -9.24
CA SER A 49 2.91 -5.21 -8.62
C SER A 49 3.90 -4.16 -8.12
N LEU A 50 4.12 -3.11 -8.91
CA LEU A 50 4.99 -2.00 -8.50
C LEU A 50 4.38 -1.18 -7.37
N ILE A 51 3.07 -0.91 -7.39
CA ILE A 51 2.37 -0.19 -6.30
C ILE A 51 2.49 -1.00 -4.98
N LEU A 52 2.24 -2.31 -5.02
CA LEU A 52 2.38 -3.17 -3.84
C LEU A 52 3.80 -3.22 -3.31
N ASN A 53 4.79 -3.35 -4.21
CA ASN A 53 6.19 -3.34 -3.81
C ASN A 53 6.58 -1.99 -3.18
N ASN A 54 6.15 -0.88 -3.78
CA ASN A 54 6.42 0.45 -3.22
C ASN A 54 5.86 0.61 -1.81
N GLU A 55 4.59 0.21 -1.60
CA GLU A 55 3.97 0.27 -0.29
C GLU A 55 4.65 -0.69 0.71
N TYR A 56 5.05 -1.89 0.27
CA TYR A 56 5.79 -2.83 1.11
C TYR A 56 7.13 -2.24 1.59
N GLN A 57 7.91 -1.62 0.69
CA GLN A 57 9.19 -1.02 1.07
C GLN A 57 9.02 0.14 2.06
N ILE A 58 7.98 0.97 1.89
CA ILE A 58 7.68 2.06 2.82
C ILE A 58 7.35 1.49 4.22
N ILE A 59 6.41 0.55 4.31
CA ILE A 59 6.00 -0.02 5.60
C ILE A 59 7.14 -0.79 6.26
N LYS A 60 7.94 -1.52 5.47
CA LYS A 60 9.10 -2.25 5.97
C LYS A 60 10.12 -1.28 6.57
N ASN A 61 10.41 -0.18 5.88
CA ASN A 61 11.30 0.85 6.39
C ASN A 61 10.76 1.48 7.68
N ASP A 62 9.47 1.83 7.73
CA ASP A 62 8.82 2.33 8.95
C ASP A 62 8.92 1.33 10.12
N PHE A 63 8.76 0.03 9.82
CA PHE A 63 8.88 -1.04 10.81
C PHE A 63 10.30 -1.18 11.36
N GLU A 64 11.30 -1.11 10.49
CA GLU A 64 12.71 -1.31 10.85
C GLU A 64 13.33 -0.08 11.51
N LYS A 65 12.93 1.13 11.11
CA LYS A 65 13.59 2.39 11.51
C LYS A 65 12.79 3.23 12.48
N HIS A 66 11.46 3.23 12.40
CA HIS A 66 10.63 4.20 13.11
C HIS A 66 9.72 3.56 14.17
N ALA A 67 9.51 2.24 14.15
CA ALA A 67 8.64 1.55 15.09
C ALA A 67 9.23 1.44 16.50
N ASN A 68 8.77 2.31 17.40
CA ASN A 68 9.28 2.40 18.78
C ASN A 68 8.36 1.78 19.85
N THR A 69 7.06 1.61 19.57
CA THR A 69 6.11 0.99 20.51
C THR A 69 5.65 -0.40 20.07
N LYS A 70 5.23 -1.24 21.04
CA LYS A 70 4.65 -2.56 20.75
C LYS A 70 3.41 -2.45 19.86
N ILE A 71 2.57 -1.45 20.10
CA ILE A 71 1.34 -1.18 19.32
C ILE A 71 1.70 -0.84 17.87
N MET A 72 2.65 0.07 17.66
CA MET A 72 3.10 0.44 16.32
C MET A 72 3.70 -0.76 15.57
N LYS A 73 4.55 -1.55 16.25
CA LYS A 73 5.11 -2.78 15.68
C LYS A 73 4.04 -3.78 15.28
N SER A 74 2.99 -3.96 16.09
CA SER A 74 1.86 -4.83 15.74
C SER A 74 1.11 -4.32 14.51
N SER A 75 0.75 -3.03 14.50
CA SER A 75 0.02 -2.42 13.37
C SER A 75 0.79 -2.50 12.06
N LEU A 76 2.12 -2.29 12.08
CA LEU A 76 2.96 -2.39 10.88
C LEU A 76 3.13 -3.84 10.42
N LYS A 77 3.24 -4.81 11.34
CA LYS A 77 3.24 -6.24 10.99
C LYS A 77 1.94 -6.65 10.32
N GLU A 78 0.80 -6.21 10.85
CA GLU A 78 -0.51 -6.46 10.24
C GLU A 78 -0.59 -5.84 8.84
N ALA A 79 -0.09 -4.62 8.66
CA ALA A 79 -0.07 -3.98 7.35
C ALA A 79 0.80 -4.75 6.32
N LEU A 80 1.98 -5.24 6.74
CA LEU A 80 2.81 -6.12 5.89
C LEU A 80 2.11 -7.44 5.55
N PHE A 81 1.36 -8.01 6.51
CA PHE A 81 0.57 -9.20 6.29
C PHE A 81 -0.59 -8.96 5.32
N ASP A 82 -1.31 -7.84 5.46
CA ASP A 82 -2.35 -7.41 4.52
C ASP A 82 -1.79 -7.34 3.09
N LEU A 83 -0.62 -6.72 2.87
CA LEU A 83 0.02 -6.65 1.55
C LEU A 83 0.40 -8.04 0.99
N LYS A 84 0.86 -8.94 1.85
CA LYS A 84 1.17 -10.32 1.46
C LYS A 84 -0.09 -11.03 0.95
N ILE A 85 -1.19 -10.95 1.71
CA ILE A 85 -2.47 -11.56 1.34
C ILE A 85 -2.98 -11.01 -0.01
N ILE A 86 -2.87 -9.70 -0.22
CA ILE A 86 -3.25 -9.07 -1.48
C ILE A 86 -2.42 -9.64 -2.64
N ASN A 87 -1.11 -9.75 -2.47
CA ASN A 87 -0.21 -10.28 -3.50
C ASN A 87 -0.47 -11.76 -3.83
N GLU A 88 -0.73 -12.58 -2.82
CA GLU A 88 -1.07 -14.01 -3.00
C GLU A 88 -2.40 -14.16 -3.75
N ASN A 89 -3.42 -13.39 -3.36
CA ASN A 89 -4.73 -13.42 -4.00
C ASN A 89 -4.71 -12.83 -5.43
N LEU A 90 -3.80 -11.91 -5.73
CA LEU A 90 -3.57 -11.42 -7.09
C LEU A 90 -3.05 -12.51 -8.03
N ASN A 91 -2.29 -13.47 -7.52
CA ASN A 91 -1.86 -14.62 -8.31
C ASN A 91 -3.01 -15.60 -8.50
N CYS A 92 -3.81 -15.84 -7.45
CA CYS A 92 -4.99 -16.70 -7.51
C CYS A 92 -6.04 -16.20 -8.52
N VAL A 93 -6.40 -14.91 -8.48
CA VAL A 93 -7.42 -14.33 -9.38
C VAL A 93 -7.02 -14.35 -10.86
N LYS A 94 -5.72 -14.41 -11.17
CA LYS A 94 -5.23 -14.54 -12.55
C LYS A 94 -5.47 -15.94 -13.12
N ASN A 95 -5.69 -16.94 -12.28
CA ASN A 95 -6.04 -18.29 -12.69
C ASN A 95 -7.55 -18.54 -12.51
N LYS A 96 -8.28 -18.68 -13.62
CA LYS A 96 -9.74 -18.88 -13.60
C LYS A 96 -10.16 -20.13 -12.82
N SER A 97 -9.43 -21.23 -12.92
CA SER A 97 -9.80 -22.48 -12.21
C SER A 97 -9.73 -22.30 -10.70
N ASP A 98 -8.65 -21.67 -10.23
CA ASP A 98 -8.37 -21.50 -8.81
C ASP A 98 -9.35 -20.50 -8.21
N TYR A 99 -9.63 -19.42 -8.95
CA TYR A 99 -10.53 -18.37 -8.48
C TYR A 99 -12.00 -18.80 -8.47
N LYS A 100 -12.40 -19.78 -9.29
CA LYS A 100 -13.76 -20.35 -9.23
C LYS A 100 -14.05 -20.99 -7.87
N ILE A 101 -13.07 -21.67 -7.28
CA ILE A 101 -13.18 -22.27 -5.94
C ILE A 101 -13.43 -21.18 -4.89
N VAL A 102 -12.69 -20.06 -4.98
CA VAL A 102 -12.91 -18.88 -4.13
C VAL A 102 -14.33 -18.35 -4.30
N ASN A 103 -14.80 -18.21 -5.54
CA ASN A 103 -16.16 -17.73 -5.78
C ASN A 103 -17.25 -18.64 -5.20
N GLU A 104 -17.06 -19.95 -5.25
CA GLU A 104 -17.97 -20.94 -4.65
C GLU A 104 -17.98 -20.85 -3.12
N ALA A 105 -16.83 -20.61 -2.48
CA ALA A 105 -16.76 -20.40 -1.03
C ALA A 105 -17.47 -19.12 -0.57
N TYR A 106 -17.63 -18.12 -1.44
CA TYR A 106 -18.23 -16.81 -1.14
C TYR A 106 -19.62 -16.61 -1.80
N GLN A 107 -20.42 -17.67 -1.94
CA GLN A 107 -21.76 -17.57 -2.57
C GLN A 107 -22.81 -16.79 -1.76
N LYS A 108 -22.72 -16.78 -0.43
CA LYS A 108 -23.75 -16.13 0.42
C LYS A 108 -23.75 -14.60 0.20
N PRO A 109 -24.93 -13.94 0.09
CA PRO A 109 -25.01 -12.50 -0.17
C PRO A 109 -24.18 -11.63 0.79
N LYS A 110 -24.14 -11.98 2.09
CA LYS A 110 -23.33 -11.27 3.10
C LYS A 110 -21.82 -11.31 2.87
N ASN A 111 -21.34 -12.26 2.07
CA ASN A 111 -19.93 -12.45 1.72
C ASN A 111 -19.59 -11.85 0.35
N ARG A 112 -20.52 -11.08 -0.25
CA ARG A 112 -20.36 -10.48 -1.58
C ARG A 112 -20.57 -8.98 -1.50
N LYS A 113 -19.90 -8.25 -2.39
CA LYS A 113 -20.12 -6.82 -2.62
C LYS A 113 -20.17 -6.57 -4.12
N ASN A 114 -21.29 -6.01 -4.59
CA ASN A 114 -21.58 -5.78 -6.01
C ASN A 114 -21.46 -7.06 -6.85
N GLY A 115 -22.02 -8.15 -6.34
CA GLY A 115 -22.01 -9.44 -7.06
C GLY A 115 -20.67 -10.17 -7.07
N LEU A 116 -19.58 -9.57 -6.59
CA LEU A 116 -18.24 -10.20 -6.50
C LEU A 116 -17.94 -10.70 -5.09
N PRO A 117 -17.12 -11.77 -4.93
CA PRO A 117 -16.59 -12.18 -3.63
C PRO A 117 -15.98 -11.00 -2.86
N TYR A 118 -16.30 -10.90 -1.57
CA TYR A 118 -15.59 -10.02 -0.63
C TYR A 118 -14.53 -10.87 0.11
N ASP A 119 -13.59 -11.37 -0.68
CA ASP A 119 -12.49 -12.23 -0.25
C ASP A 119 -11.46 -11.51 0.63
N GLU A 120 -10.46 -12.27 1.06
CA GLU A 120 -9.38 -11.81 1.93
C GLU A 120 -8.58 -10.66 1.29
N ALA A 121 -8.35 -10.68 -0.02
CA ALA A 121 -7.68 -9.58 -0.71
C ALA A 121 -8.47 -8.27 -0.55
N ARG A 122 -9.78 -8.29 -0.81
CA ARG A 122 -10.62 -7.07 -0.66
C ARG A 122 -10.73 -6.61 0.78
N GLN A 123 -10.75 -7.55 1.73
CA GLN A 123 -10.73 -7.23 3.16
C GLN A 123 -9.41 -6.57 3.57
N SER A 124 -8.28 -7.14 3.18
CA SER A 124 -6.94 -6.59 3.44
C SER A 124 -6.72 -5.24 2.77
N ILE A 125 -7.21 -5.04 1.54
CA ILE A 125 -7.19 -3.73 0.88
C ILE A 125 -7.99 -2.69 1.68
N ALA A 126 -9.21 -3.03 2.11
CA ALA A 126 -10.05 -2.12 2.88
C ALA A 126 -9.45 -1.80 4.27
N SER A 127 -8.90 -2.81 4.94
CA SER A 127 -8.17 -2.70 6.21
C SER A 127 -6.99 -1.73 6.07
N HIS A 128 -6.12 -1.98 5.08
CA HIS A 128 -4.92 -1.19 4.87
C HIS A 128 -5.23 0.24 4.45
N LYS A 129 -6.24 0.45 3.58
CA LYS A 129 -6.72 1.79 3.23
C LYS A 129 -7.16 2.55 4.49
N SER A 130 -7.95 1.93 5.35
CA SER A 130 -8.43 2.54 6.61
C SER A 130 -7.26 2.91 7.53
N ARG A 131 -6.22 2.07 7.60
CA ARG A 131 -4.99 2.35 8.34
C ARG A 131 -4.29 3.60 7.82
N LEU A 132 -4.14 3.75 6.51
CA LEU A 132 -3.56 4.93 5.88
C LEU A 132 -4.41 6.20 6.10
N GLU A 133 -5.74 6.09 6.00
CA GLU A 133 -6.65 7.22 6.27
C GLU A 133 -6.57 7.69 7.73
N ASN A 134 -6.45 6.76 8.67
CA ASN A 134 -6.26 7.10 10.08
C ASN A 134 -4.89 7.76 10.31
N LEU A 135 -3.84 7.30 9.64
CA LEU A 135 -2.54 7.94 9.66
C LEU A 135 -2.58 9.36 9.06
N LEU A 136 -3.35 9.58 7.98
CA LEU A 136 -3.53 10.90 7.35
C LEU A 136 -4.20 11.92 8.28
N LYS A 137 -5.08 11.48 9.19
CA LYS A 137 -5.73 12.33 10.20
C LYS A 137 -4.76 12.76 11.31
N SER A 138 -3.64 12.05 11.49
CA SER A 138 -2.63 12.41 12.49
C SER A 138 -1.91 13.72 12.15
N LYS A 139 -1.23 14.29 13.15
CA LYS A 139 -0.40 15.48 12.96
C LYS A 139 0.86 15.10 12.19
N SER A 140 0.90 15.50 10.91
CA SER A 140 2.00 15.28 9.98
C SER A 140 2.26 16.54 9.16
N SER A 141 3.48 16.67 8.64
CA SER A 141 3.90 17.73 7.72
C SER A 141 3.13 17.68 6.40
N LYS A 142 3.15 18.80 5.65
CA LYS A 142 2.47 18.89 4.36
C LYS A 142 2.98 17.83 3.37
N SER A 143 4.29 17.60 3.33
CA SER A 143 4.94 16.61 2.46
C SER A 143 4.55 15.17 2.81
N GLU A 144 4.49 14.83 4.10
CA GLU A 144 4.02 13.51 4.56
C GLU A 144 2.56 13.28 4.17
N LYS A 145 1.71 14.29 4.34
CA LYS A 145 0.30 14.19 3.94
C LYS A 145 0.13 14.00 2.44
N ILE A 146 1.01 14.58 1.61
CA ILE A 146 1.00 14.37 0.16
C ILE A 146 1.34 12.91 -0.16
N ILE A 147 2.42 12.37 0.44
CA ILE A 147 2.80 10.97 0.25
C ILE A 147 1.68 10.02 0.71
N LEU A 148 1.08 10.27 1.89
CA LEU A 148 -0.02 9.45 2.40
C LEU A 148 -1.23 9.44 1.46
N LYS A 149 -1.57 10.57 0.84
CA LYS A 149 -2.64 10.63 -0.17
C LYS A 149 -2.29 9.79 -1.40
N SER A 150 -1.04 9.84 -1.87
CA SER A 150 -0.58 9.03 -3.01
C SER A 150 -0.60 7.54 -2.68
N ARG A 151 -0.21 7.16 -1.46
CA ARG A 151 -0.33 5.76 -0.98
C ARG A 151 -1.78 5.30 -0.96
N ILE A 152 -2.71 6.12 -0.43
CA ILE A 152 -4.15 5.82 -0.44
C ILE A 152 -4.66 5.63 -1.87
N ASN A 153 -4.32 6.52 -2.79
CA ASN A 153 -4.68 6.41 -4.21
C ASN A 153 -4.13 5.10 -4.81
N GLY A 154 -2.89 4.73 -4.52
CA GLY A 154 -2.32 3.45 -4.95
C GLY A 154 -3.14 2.25 -4.49
N ILE A 155 -3.57 2.24 -3.22
CA ILE A 155 -4.43 1.17 -2.68
C ILE A 155 -5.83 1.17 -3.33
N GLU A 156 -6.38 2.34 -3.67
CA GLU A 156 -7.64 2.45 -4.42
C GLU A 156 -7.51 1.87 -5.84
N VAL A 157 -6.42 2.20 -6.54
CA VAL A 157 -6.13 1.64 -7.86
C VAL A 157 -5.98 0.12 -7.80
N ILE A 158 -5.29 -0.42 -6.79
CA ILE A 158 -5.21 -1.87 -6.57
C ILE A 158 -6.61 -2.46 -6.37
N HIS A 159 -7.47 -1.83 -5.56
CA HIS A 159 -8.83 -2.32 -5.34
C HIS A 159 -9.64 -2.38 -6.62
N ASP A 160 -9.59 -1.32 -7.43
CA ASP A 160 -10.34 -1.23 -8.67
C ASP A 160 -9.85 -2.23 -9.71
N MET A 161 -8.54 -2.36 -9.87
CA MET A 161 -7.95 -3.35 -10.76
C MET A 161 -8.23 -4.79 -10.29
N TYR A 162 -8.18 -5.05 -8.98
CA TYR A 162 -8.49 -6.37 -8.44
C TYR A 162 -9.94 -6.77 -8.75
N LYS A 163 -10.92 -5.88 -8.56
CA LYS A 163 -12.32 -6.16 -8.92
C LYS A 163 -12.48 -6.49 -10.41
N ILE A 164 -11.75 -5.81 -11.30
CA ILE A 164 -11.76 -6.11 -12.74
C ILE A 164 -11.21 -7.52 -13.00
N LEU A 165 -10.12 -7.90 -12.32
CA LEU A 165 -9.58 -9.26 -12.41
C LEU A 165 -10.58 -10.30 -11.89
N GLN A 166 -11.25 -10.03 -10.77
CA GLN A 166 -12.29 -10.90 -10.24
C GLN A 166 -13.42 -11.10 -11.27
N SER A 167 -13.93 -10.03 -11.87
CA SER A 167 -14.95 -10.13 -12.92
C SER A 167 -14.47 -10.99 -14.09
N LYS A 168 -13.29 -10.70 -14.64
CA LYS A 168 -12.71 -11.48 -15.75
C LYS A 168 -12.49 -12.95 -15.44
N ALA A 169 -12.20 -13.27 -14.17
CA ALA A 169 -11.99 -14.65 -13.73
C ALA A 169 -13.30 -15.43 -13.58
N LEU A 170 -14.43 -14.73 -13.44
CA LEU A 170 -15.77 -15.31 -13.28
C LEU A 170 -16.62 -15.25 -14.55
N ASP A 171 -16.18 -14.48 -15.55
CA ASP A 171 -16.67 -14.53 -16.94
C ASP A 171 -16.20 -15.82 -17.64
#